data_AF-A0A3N5WME5-F1
#
_entry.id   AF-A0A3N5WME5-F1
#
_cell.length_a   1.000
_cell.length_b   1.000
_cell.length_c   1.000
_cell.angle_alpha   90.00
_cell.angle_beta   90.00
_cell.angle_gamma   90.00
#
_symmetry.space_group_name_H-M   'P 1'
#
loop_
_entity.id
_entity.type
_entity.pdbx_description
1 polymer ?
#
loop_
_entity_poly.entity_id
_entity_poly.type
_entity_poly.pdbx_seq_one_letter_code
_entity_poly.pdbx_strand_id
1 'polypeptide(L)'
;MKGLYLREWEFFRKCLGNIFVWLVFFSVLMTGLIYFSLLNEPETLTKVLGSIKDALKEKGLLGIIGKSSFWVAYKIFLNNLQATLIFTALGMIPFFVGTVVFVSSVAVLLGATLALTVSKGLEIATFIKLTAPHGVIELIAVFYGASLGVFLSKQITKKLFPKHRESTVPWGFVLKKFSASYALFILPLLALAALIESFITPLFF
;
A
#
# COMPACT_ATOMS: atom_id res chain seq x y z
N MET A 1 9.92 -12.63 23.21
CA MET A 1 9.10 -12.12 22.07
C MET A 1 8.25 -10.89 22.42
N LYS A 2 7.49 -10.86 23.53
CA LYS A 2 6.64 -9.70 23.92
C LYS A 2 7.37 -8.34 23.93
N GLY A 3 8.61 -8.28 24.44
CA GLY A 3 9.40 -7.04 24.45
C GLY A 3 9.82 -6.52 23.08
N LEU A 4 9.84 -7.36 22.03
CA LEU A 4 10.18 -6.92 20.67
C LEU A 4 8.99 -6.19 20.03
N TYR A 5 7.79 -6.77 20.13
CA TYR A 5 6.55 -6.14 19.66
C TYR A 5 6.27 -4.81 20.37
N LEU A 6 6.50 -4.73 21.69
CA LEU A 6 6.35 -3.47 22.44
C LEU A 6 7.27 -2.36 21.92
N ARG A 7 8.55 -2.68 21.64
CA ARG A 7 9.51 -1.71 21.10
C ARG A 7 9.18 -1.26 19.68
N GLU A 8 8.61 -2.14 18.87
CA GLU A 8 8.14 -1.76 17.53
C GLU A 8 6.86 -0.93 17.61
N TRP A 9 5.93 -1.28 18.49
CA TRP A 9 4.73 -0.49 18.75
C TRP A 9 5.06 0.93 19.23
N GLU A 10 6.01 1.08 20.15
CA GLU A 10 6.47 2.39 20.60
C GLU A 10 7.10 3.20 19.47
N PHE A 11 7.90 2.55 18.62
CA PHE A 11 8.48 3.19 17.44
C PHE A 11 7.39 3.64 16.47
N PHE A 12 6.43 2.77 16.18
CA PHE A 12 5.27 3.12 15.36
C PHE A 12 4.55 4.33 15.94
N ARG A 13 4.10 4.26 17.20
CA ARG A 13 3.35 5.34 17.85
C ARG A 13 4.10 6.67 17.88
N LYS A 14 5.41 6.67 18.17
CA LYS A 14 6.20 7.90 18.30
C LYS A 14 6.67 8.48 16.97
N CYS A 15 7.00 7.63 15.99
CA CYS A 15 7.67 8.07 14.76
C CYS A 15 6.80 7.94 13.51
N LEU A 16 5.92 6.94 13.44
CA LEU A 16 5.15 6.59 12.24
C LEU A 16 3.65 6.90 12.37
N GLY A 17 3.08 6.92 13.58
CA GLY A 17 1.64 6.99 13.79
C GLY A 17 0.98 8.18 13.12
N ASN A 18 1.51 9.39 13.33
CA ASN A 18 0.99 10.58 12.66
C ASN A 18 1.16 10.52 11.15
N ILE A 19 2.29 9.99 10.65
CA ILE A 19 2.53 9.81 9.22
C ILE A 19 1.48 8.88 8.63
N PHE A 20 1.27 7.73 9.27
CA PHE A 20 0.31 6.72 8.86
C PHE A 20 -1.10 7.30 8.75
N VAL A 21 -1.56 8.01 9.78
CA VAL A 21 -2.90 8.63 9.77
C VAL A 21 -3.04 9.63 8.62
N TRP A 22 -2.05 10.50 8.40
CA TRP A 22 -2.10 11.44 7.28
C TRP A 22 -2.08 10.75 5.93
N LEU A 23 -1.27 9.71 5.75
CA LEU A 23 -1.25 8.93 4.51
C LEU A 23 -2.63 8.31 4.24
N VAL A 24 -3.25 7.69 5.23
CA VAL A 24 -4.60 7.13 5.09
C VAL A 24 -5.61 8.22 4.75
N PHE A 25 -5.60 9.34 5.48
CA PHE A 25 -6.50 10.46 5.24
C PHE A 25 -6.39 10.98 3.80
N PHE A 26 -5.19 11.30 3.33
CA PHE A 26 -4.98 11.80 1.97
C PHE A 26 -5.30 10.75 0.91
N SER A 27 -4.99 9.48 1.14
CA SER A 27 -5.36 8.41 0.20
C SER A 27 -6.86 8.23 0.08
N VAL A 28 -7.61 8.28 1.18
CA VAL A 28 -9.08 8.20 1.15
C VAL A 28 -9.67 9.41 0.43
N LEU A 29 -9.21 10.62 0.76
CA LEU A 29 -9.65 11.85 0.11
C LEU A 29 -9.39 11.79 -1.41
N MET A 30 -8.17 11.44 -1.82
CA MET A 30 -7.81 11.33 -3.23
C MET A 30 -8.56 10.21 -3.95
N THR A 31 -8.81 9.08 -3.28
CA THR A 31 -9.63 7.99 -3.84
C THR A 31 -11.04 8.49 -4.18
N GLY A 32 -11.66 9.26 -3.28
CA GLY A 32 -12.97 9.86 -3.51
C GLY A 32 -12.96 10.82 -4.70
N LEU A 33 -11.95 11.72 -4.77
CA LEU A 33 -11.81 12.65 -5.88
C LEU A 33 -11.64 11.94 -7.23
N ILE A 34 -10.77 10.93 -7.31
CA ILE A 34 -10.56 10.14 -8.53
C ILE A 34 -11.83 9.38 -8.91
N TYR A 35 -12.48 8.74 -7.94
CA TYR A 35 -13.75 8.03 -8.17
C TYR A 35 -14.81 8.96 -8.82
N PHE A 36 -15.07 10.12 -8.22
CA PHE A 36 -16.05 11.08 -8.77
C PHE A 36 -15.61 11.62 -10.14
N SER A 37 -14.32 11.90 -10.33
CA SER A 37 -13.79 12.34 -11.62
C SER A 37 -14.01 11.29 -12.71
N LEU A 38 -13.75 10.02 -12.43
CA LEU A 38 -13.86 8.94 -13.41
C LEU A 38 -15.31 8.55 -13.72
N LEU A 39 -16.24 8.69 -12.78
CA LEU A 39 -17.66 8.47 -13.06
C LEU A 39 -18.24 9.46 -14.08
N ASN A 40 -17.73 10.69 -14.09
CA ASN A 40 -18.18 11.72 -15.02
C ASN A 40 -17.52 11.63 -16.41
N GLU A 41 -16.46 10.81 -16.55
CA GLU A 41 -15.69 10.66 -17.79
C GLU A 41 -15.45 9.18 -18.16
N PRO A 42 -16.43 8.52 -18.81
CA PRO A 42 -16.36 7.10 -19.15
C PRO A 42 -15.15 6.72 -20.05
N GLU A 43 -14.74 7.63 -20.94
CA GLU A 43 -13.54 7.42 -21.77
C GLU A 43 -12.27 7.34 -20.93
N THR A 44 -12.13 8.26 -19.96
CA THR A 44 -10.99 8.31 -19.04
C THR A 44 -10.97 7.08 -18.15
N LEU A 45 -12.12 6.65 -17.63
CA LEU A 45 -12.25 5.39 -16.88
C LEU A 45 -11.76 4.19 -17.70
N THR A 46 -12.17 4.09 -18.97
CA THR A 46 -11.76 2.97 -19.84
C THR A 46 -10.25 2.96 -20.09
N LYS A 47 -9.65 4.14 -20.32
CA LYS A 47 -8.19 4.27 -20.48
C LYS A 47 -7.43 3.86 -19.22
N VAL A 48 -7.84 4.37 -18.06
CA VAL A 48 -7.20 4.04 -16.76
C VAL A 48 -7.31 2.54 -16.47
N LEU A 49 -8.49 1.94 -16.69
CA LEU A 49 -8.68 0.50 -16.53
C LEU A 49 -7.83 -0.31 -17.52
N GLY A 50 -7.65 0.17 -18.75
CA GLY A 50 -6.70 -0.39 -19.72
C GLY A 50 -5.28 -0.41 -19.16
N SER A 51 -4.78 0.72 -18.67
CA SER A 51 -3.44 0.81 -18.07
C SER A 51 -3.27 -0.10 -16.84
N ILE A 52 -4.30 -0.21 -15.99
CA ILE A 52 -4.29 -1.16 -14.86
C ILE A 52 -4.20 -2.60 -15.36
N LYS A 53 -5.01 -2.97 -16.37
CA LYS A 53 -4.97 -4.32 -16.96
C LYS A 53 -3.62 -4.65 -17.58
N ASP A 54 -3.02 -3.70 -18.29
CA ASP A 54 -1.69 -3.89 -18.90
C ASP A 54 -0.61 -4.08 -17.83
N ALA A 55 -0.64 -3.28 -16.76
CA ALA A 55 0.27 -3.45 -15.63
C ALA A 55 0.09 -4.82 -14.93
N LEU A 56 -1.15 -5.29 -14.77
CA LEU A 56 -1.44 -6.63 -14.22
C LEU A 56 -0.97 -7.75 -15.17
N LYS A 57 -1.10 -7.55 -16.48
CA LYS A 57 -0.64 -8.50 -17.51
C LYS A 57 0.88 -8.62 -17.50
N GLU A 58 1.60 -7.51 -17.47
CA GLU A 58 3.06 -7.47 -17.40
C GLU A 58 3.58 -8.20 -16.16
N LYS A 59 2.89 -8.04 -15.03
CA LYS A 59 3.19 -8.74 -13.78
C LYS A 59 2.81 -10.23 -13.76
N GLY A 60 2.17 -10.72 -14.84
CA GLY A 60 1.71 -12.09 -14.96
C GLY A 60 0.55 -12.45 -14.01
N LEU A 61 -0.18 -11.46 -13.52
CA LEU A 61 -1.32 -11.62 -12.60
C LEU A 61 -2.65 -11.91 -13.32
N LEU A 62 -2.68 -11.89 -14.66
CA LEU A 62 -3.86 -12.35 -15.41
C LEU A 62 -3.80 -13.85 -15.74
N GLY A 63 -2.62 -14.46 -15.69
CA GLY A 63 -2.39 -15.88 -16.01
C GLY A 63 -2.49 -16.83 -14.80
N ILE A 64 -2.99 -16.35 -13.66
CA ILE A 64 -3.19 -17.15 -12.43
C ILE A 64 -4.48 -17.98 -12.46
N ILE A 65 -5.36 -17.75 -13.43
CA ILE A 65 -6.61 -18.50 -13.62
C ILE A 65 -6.27 -19.98 -13.92
N GLY A 66 -6.79 -20.89 -13.08
CA GLY A 66 -6.54 -22.34 -13.19
C GLY A 66 -5.29 -22.85 -12.46
N LYS A 67 -4.55 -21.99 -11.75
CA LYS A 67 -3.45 -22.39 -10.85
C LYS A 67 -3.99 -22.71 -9.45
N SER A 68 -3.22 -23.46 -8.65
CA SER A 68 -3.60 -23.74 -7.27
C SER A 68 -3.69 -22.46 -6.44
N SER A 69 -4.65 -22.37 -5.50
CA SER A 69 -4.83 -21.19 -4.64
C SER A 69 -3.54 -20.77 -3.92
N PHE A 70 -2.69 -21.73 -3.54
CA PHE A 70 -1.39 -21.43 -2.95
C PHE A 70 -0.43 -20.70 -3.91
N TRP A 71 -0.40 -21.09 -5.19
CA TRP A 71 0.43 -20.43 -6.20
C TRP A 71 -0.08 -19.01 -6.49
N VAL A 72 -1.39 -18.83 -6.49
CA VAL A 72 -2.03 -17.50 -6.59
C VAL A 72 -1.65 -16.63 -5.40
N ALA A 73 -1.80 -17.15 -4.17
CA ALA A 73 -1.39 -16.45 -2.93
C ALA A 73 0.06 -16.00 -2.99
N TYR A 74 0.97 -16.89 -3.42
CA TYR A 74 2.39 -16.59 -3.53
C TYR A 74 2.67 -15.42 -4.50
N LYS A 75 2.02 -15.42 -5.67
CA LYS A 75 2.19 -14.36 -6.67
C LYS A 75 1.63 -13.02 -6.19
N ILE A 76 0.46 -13.02 -5.53
CA ILE A 76 -0.13 -11.82 -4.91
C ILE A 76 0.79 -11.29 -3.81
N PHE A 77 1.24 -12.16 -2.91
CA PHE A 77 2.17 -11.80 -1.84
C PHE A 77 3.44 -11.12 -2.38
N LEU A 78 4.08 -11.72 -3.39
CA LEU A 78 5.29 -11.14 -4.00
C LEU A 78 5.01 -9.79 -4.66
N ASN A 79 3.89 -9.64 -5.35
CA ASN A 79 3.50 -8.37 -5.96
C ASN A 79 3.34 -7.27 -4.90
N ASN A 80 2.61 -7.58 -3.81
CA ASN A 80 2.34 -6.61 -2.75
C ASN A 80 3.59 -6.30 -1.93
N LEU A 81 4.46 -7.30 -1.72
CA LEU A 81 5.77 -7.11 -1.11
C LEU A 81 6.64 -6.19 -1.97
N GLN A 82 6.71 -6.44 -3.27
CA GLN A 82 7.47 -5.60 -4.20
C GLN A 82 6.93 -4.16 -4.21
N ALA A 83 5.61 -3.97 -4.29
CA ALA A 83 5.00 -2.65 -4.25
C ALA A 83 5.33 -1.92 -2.93
N THR A 84 5.20 -2.60 -1.80
CA THR A 84 5.50 -2.03 -0.48
C THR A 84 6.98 -1.66 -0.34
N LEU A 85 7.88 -2.50 -0.84
CA LEU A 85 9.32 -2.24 -0.89
C LEU A 85 9.64 -1.03 -1.77
N ILE A 86 9.01 -0.91 -2.94
CA ILE A 86 9.18 0.26 -3.82
C ILE A 86 8.75 1.54 -3.10
N PHE A 87 7.56 1.56 -2.48
CA PHE A 87 7.10 2.75 -1.74
C PHE A 87 7.99 3.09 -0.55
N THR A 88 8.54 2.09 0.13
CA THR A 88 9.52 2.29 1.19
C THR A 88 10.84 2.88 0.62
N ALA A 89 11.32 2.33 -0.50
CA ALA A 89 12.56 2.71 -1.17
C ALA A 89 12.48 4.12 -1.78
N LEU A 90 11.33 4.54 -2.29
CA LEU A 90 11.09 5.92 -2.72
C LEU A 90 11.29 6.94 -1.58
N GLY A 91 11.25 6.48 -0.33
CA GLY A 91 11.68 7.26 0.84
C GLY A 91 13.15 7.70 0.81
N MET A 92 13.99 7.08 -0.03
CA MET A 92 15.37 7.55 -0.23
C MET A 92 15.43 8.90 -0.96
N ILE A 93 14.36 9.29 -1.65
CA ILE A 93 14.24 10.58 -2.32
C ILE A 93 13.82 11.62 -1.27
N PRO A 94 14.52 12.76 -1.14
CA PRO A 94 14.15 13.82 -0.20
C PRO A 94 12.83 14.50 -0.56
N PHE A 95 12.31 15.34 0.34
CA PHE A 95 11.11 16.17 0.13
C PHE A 95 9.80 15.39 -0.10
N PHE A 96 9.71 14.16 0.41
CA PHE A 96 8.47 13.38 0.41
C PHE A 96 7.89 13.06 -0.98
N VAL A 97 8.68 13.15 -2.06
CA VAL A 97 8.22 12.83 -3.43
C VAL A 97 7.59 11.44 -3.51
N GLY A 98 8.18 10.44 -2.83
CA GLY A 98 7.62 9.09 -2.75
C GLY A 98 6.21 9.03 -2.13
N THR A 99 5.86 9.98 -1.27
CA THR A 99 4.51 10.07 -0.67
C THR A 99 3.47 10.39 -1.72
N VAL A 100 3.77 11.36 -2.61
CA VAL A 100 2.86 11.76 -3.68
C VAL A 100 2.63 10.59 -4.63
N VAL A 101 3.71 9.91 -5.04
CA VAL A 101 3.60 8.72 -5.91
C VAL A 101 2.74 7.64 -5.24
N PHE A 102 2.98 7.37 -3.96
CA PHE A 102 2.24 6.37 -3.20
C PHE A 102 0.75 6.69 -3.09
N VAL A 103 0.40 7.89 -2.59
CA VAL A 103 -0.99 8.31 -2.40
C VAL A 103 -1.74 8.30 -3.74
N SER A 104 -1.13 8.82 -4.80
CA SER A 104 -1.72 8.82 -6.14
C SER A 104 -1.93 7.40 -6.68
N SER A 105 -0.96 6.50 -6.50
CA SER A 105 -1.07 5.11 -6.98
C SER A 105 -2.22 4.36 -6.30
N VAL A 106 -2.33 4.49 -4.97
CA VAL A 106 -3.43 3.87 -4.19
C VAL A 106 -4.77 4.49 -4.59
N ALA A 107 -4.84 5.82 -4.72
CA ALA A 107 -6.06 6.52 -5.08
C ALA A 107 -6.56 6.17 -6.48
N VAL A 108 -5.67 6.06 -7.46
CA VAL A 108 -6.02 5.65 -8.82
C VAL A 108 -6.52 4.20 -8.84
N LEU A 109 -5.82 3.28 -8.18
CA LEU A 109 -6.22 1.87 -8.15
C LEU A 109 -7.59 1.68 -7.49
N LEU A 110 -7.80 2.23 -6.29
CA LEU A 110 -9.05 2.09 -5.56
C LEU A 110 -10.19 2.90 -6.20
N GLY A 111 -9.90 4.12 -6.66
CA GLY A 111 -10.90 5.00 -7.27
C GLY A 111 -11.41 4.46 -8.59
N ALA A 112 -10.52 3.95 -9.45
CA ALA A 112 -10.90 3.35 -10.73
C ALA A 112 -11.63 2.01 -10.57
N THR A 113 -11.21 1.16 -9.63
CA THR A 113 -11.91 -0.11 -9.36
C THR A 113 -13.31 0.12 -8.77
N LEU A 114 -13.45 1.08 -7.86
CA LEU A 114 -14.75 1.48 -7.33
C LEU A 114 -15.66 2.09 -8.41
N ALA A 115 -15.12 2.98 -9.25
CA ALA A 115 -15.87 3.57 -10.36
C ALA A 115 -16.36 2.50 -11.35
N LEU A 116 -15.51 1.50 -11.65
CA LEU A 116 -15.88 0.36 -12.48
C LEU A 116 -17.00 -0.49 -11.85
N THR A 117 -16.97 -0.71 -10.53
CA THR A 117 -18.04 -1.44 -9.84
C THR A 117 -19.37 -0.74 -10.04
N VAL A 118 -19.43 0.56 -9.75
CA VAL A 118 -20.66 1.36 -9.86
C VAL A 118 -21.11 1.48 -11.31
N SER A 119 -20.18 1.64 -12.27
CA SER A 119 -20.51 1.72 -13.70
C SER A 119 -21.10 0.41 -14.25
N LYS A 120 -20.86 -0.73 -13.57
CA LYS A 120 -21.48 -2.03 -13.88
C LYS A 120 -22.83 -2.25 -13.18
N GLY A 121 -23.36 -1.24 -12.50
CA GLY A 121 -24.62 -1.32 -11.75
C GLY A 121 -24.52 -2.07 -10.43
N LEU A 122 -23.31 -2.33 -9.93
CA LEU A 122 -23.10 -2.97 -8.63
C LEU A 122 -23.04 -1.91 -7.52
N GLU A 123 -23.52 -2.28 -6.34
CA GLU A 123 -23.48 -1.41 -5.17
C GLU A 123 -22.07 -1.28 -4.59
N ILE A 124 -21.77 -0.14 -3.97
CA ILE A 124 -20.52 0.08 -3.24
C ILE A 124 -20.38 -0.92 -2.09
N ALA A 125 -21.49 -1.31 -1.45
CA ALA A 125 -21.50 -2.33 -0.40
C ALA A 125 -20.97 -3.68 -0.90
N THR A 126 -21.27 -4.05 -2.15
CA THR A 126 -20.75 -5.26 -2.80
C THR A 126 -19.24 -5.16 -2.99
N PHE A 127 -18.72 -4.02 -3.46
CA PHE A 127 -17.27 -3.79 -3.54
C PHE A 127 -16.59 -3.94 -2.18
N ILE A 128 -17.12 -3.29 -1.14
CA ILE A 128 -16.56 -3.39 0.21
C ILE A 128 -16.59 -4.83 0.70
N LYS A 129 -17.69 -5.55 0.52
CA LYS A 129 -17.81 -6.95 0.96
C LYS A 129 -16.76 -7.86 0.33
N LEU A 130 -16.48 -7.67 -0.97
CA LEU A 130 -15.57 -8.52 -1.74
C LEU A 130 -14.10 -8.12 -1.52
N THR A 131 -13.82 -6.83 -1.34
CA THR A 131 -12.45 -6.31 -1.27
C THR A 131 -11.95 -6.11 0.16
N ALA A 132 -12.80 -5.74 1.12
CA ALA A 132 -12.36 -5.38 2.47
C ALA A 132 -11.63 -6.49 3.24
N PRO A 133 -12.01 -7.79 3.18
CA PRO A 133 -11.38 -8.82 4.00
C PRO A 133 -9.86 -8.92 3.79
N HIS A 134 -9.39 -8.88 2.55
CA HIS A 134 -7.96 -8.86 2.22
C HIS A 134 -7.43 -7.42 2.12
N GLY A 135 -8.19 -6.52 1.49
CA GLY A 135 -7.77 -5.16 1.17
C GLY A 135 -7.46 -4.31 2.41
N VAL A 136 -8.22 -4.43 3.50
CA VAL A 136 -7.90 -3.69 4.75
C VAL A 136 -6.57 -4.14 5.32
N ILE A 137 -6.31 -5.44 5.34
CA ILE A 137 -5.07 -6.03 5.89
C ILE A 137 -3.87 -5.64 5.01
N GLU A 138 -4.02 -5.73 3.70
CA GLU A 138 -3.02 -5.29 2.73
C GLU A 138 -2.71 -3.80 2.91
N LEU A 139 -3.74 -2.95 2.91
CA LEU A 139 -3.56 -1.50 3.02
C LEU A 139 -2.85 -1.14 4.33
N ILE A 140 -3.17 -1.78 5.46
CA ILE A 140 -2.42 -1.55 6.72
C ILE A 140 -0.93 -1.83 6.53
N ALA A 141 -0.56 -2.94 5.88
CA ALA A 141 0.84 -3.29 5.63
C ALA A 141 1.53 -2.29 4.69
N VAL A 142 0.85 -1.92 3.60
CA VAL A 142 1.39 -0.99 2.59
C VAL A 142 1.54 0.42 3.19
N PHE A 143 0.54 0.93 3.92
CA PHE A 143 0.61 2.23 4.61
C PHE A 143 1.70 2.24 5.68
N TYR A 144 1.94 1.12 6.37
CA TYR A 144 3.07 1.00 7.29
C TYR A 144 4.39 1.14 6.53
N GLY A 145 4.58 0.40 5.43
CA GLY A 145 5.77 0.50 4.58
C GLY A 145 5.99 1.90 4.01
N ALA A 146 4.93 2.53 3.50
CA ALA A 146 4.98 3.91 3.04
C ALA A 146 5.35 4.88 4.17
N SER A 147 4.83 4.67 5.39
CA SER A 147 5.19 5.49 6.56
C SER A 147 6.67 5.38 6.91
N LEU A 148 7.27 4.19 6.79
CA LEU A 148 8.71 4.01 6.89
C LEU A 148 9.45 4.80 5.81
N GLY A 149 8.96 4.77 4.56
CA GLY A 149 9.50 5.57 3.46
C GLY A 149 9.46 7.08 3.73
N VAL A 150 8.33 7.61 4.21
CA VAL A 150 8.21 9.03 4.61
C VAL A 150 9.16 9.35 5.76
N PHE A 151 9.26 8.49 6.77
CA PHE A 151 10.21 8.64 7.87
C PHE A 151 11.65 8.73 7.34
N LEU A 152 12.03 7.85 6.41
CA LEU A 152 13.34 7.87 5.76
C LEU A 152 13.57 9.17 4.98
N SER A 153 12.60 9.61 4.19
CA SER A 153 12.67 10.85 3.42
C SER A 153 12.87 12.05 4.33
N LYS A 154 12.21 12.07 5.51
CA LYS A 154 12.42 13.09 6.55
C LYS A 154 13.86 13.08 7.08
N GLN A 155 14.44 11.91 7.34
CA GLN A 155 15.84 11.80 7.81
C GLN A 155 16.84 12.30 6.76
N ILE A 156 16.64 11.92 5.49
CA ILE A 156 17.51 12.35 4.39
C ILE A 156 17.38 13.84 4.17
N THR A 157 16.16 14.36 4.11
CA THR A 157 15.89 15.80 3.95
C THR A 157 16.58 16.60 5.07
N LYS A 158 16.48 16.17 6.33
CA LYS A 158 17.19 16.81 7.44
C LYS A 158 18.71 16.84 7.27
N LYS A 159 19.32 15.81 6.68
CA LYS A 159 20.78 15.78 6.43
C LYS A 159 21.24 16.79 5.38
N LEU A 160 20.35 17.16 4.46
CA LEU A 160 20.59 18.18 3.45
C LEU A 160 20.61 19.60 4.04
N PHE A 161 20.00 19.82 5.22
CA PHE A 161 19.98 21.13 5.87
C PHE A 161 20.92 21.16 7.09
N PRO A 162 22.02 21.95 7.07
CA PRO A 162 23.04 21.96 8.13
C PRO A 162 22.49 22.18 9.53
N LYS A 163 21.52 23.08 9.70
CA LYS A 163 20.87 23.40 10.98
C LYS A 163 20.14 22.22 11.64
N HIS A 164 19.84 21.15 10.91
CA HIS A 164 19.03 20.02 11.38
C HIS A 164 19.80 18.69 11.41
N ARG A 165 21.09 18.70 11.05
CA ARG A 165 21.90 17.49 10.86
C ARG A 165 22.08 16.69 12.16
N GLU A 166 22.21 17.36 13.31
CA GLU A 166 22.32 16.71 14.63
C GLU A 166 21.03 16.02 15.08
N SER A 167 19.87 16.39 14.49
CA SER A 167 18.57 15.79 14.82
C SER A 167 18.25 14.52 14.01
N THR A 168 19.25 13.98 13.31
CA THR A 168 19.09 12.80 12.44
C THR A 168 19.45 11.53 13.19
N VAL A 169 18.70 10.44 12.93
CA VAL A 169 18.99 9.15 13.57
C VAL A 169 20.12 8.41 12.83
N PRO A 170 20.92 7.58 13.55
CA PRO A 170 21.95 6.75 12.93
C PRO A 170 21.36 5.78 11.90
N TRP A 171 22.05 5.56 10.78
CA TRP A 171 21.61 4.64 9.72
C TRP A 171 21.41 3.20 10.22
N GLY A 172 22.27 2.71 11.13
CA GLY A 172 22.10 1.39 11.72
C GLY A 172 20.80 1.24 12.52
N PHE A 173 20.33 2.31 13.15
CA PHE A 173 19.03 2.33 13.83
C PHE A 173 17.88 2.24 12.81
N VAL A 174 17.96 3.00 11.71
CA VAL A 174 16.96 2.96 10.63
C VAL A 174 16.85 1.56 10.05
N LEU A 175 17.97 0.95 9.65
CA LEU A 175 17.99 -0.40 9.08
C LEU A 175 17.41 -1.43 10.04
N LYS A 176 17.80 -1.40 11.32
CA LYS A 176 17.26 -2.30 12.35
C LYS A 176 15.75 -2.17 12.49
N LYS A 177 15.23 -0.94 12.50
CA LYS A 177 13.78 -0.68 12.59
C LYS A 177 13.02 -1.10 11.34
N PHE A 178 13.62 -0.92 10.17
CA PHE A 178 13.04 -1.37 8.90
C PHE A 178 12.94 -2.89 8.89
N SER A 179 14.03 -3.60 9.16
CA SER A 179 14.03 -5.06 9.22
C SER A 179 13.04 -5.60 10.25
N ALA A 180 12.98 -5.00 11.44
CA ALA A 180 12.03 -5.42 12.49
C ALA A 180 10.56 -5.17 12.07
N SER A 181 10.25 -3.99 11.53
CA SER A 181 8.90 -3.66 11.05
C SER A 181 8.46 -4.57 9.89
N TYR A 182 9.38 -4.91 8.97
CA TYR A 182 9.10 -5.85 7.88
C TYR A 182 8.84 -7.26 8.40
N ALA A 183 9.73 -7.78 9.26
CA ALA A 183 9.63 -9.15 9.77
C ALA A 183 8.41 -9.37 10.66
N LEU A 184 8.04 -8.38 11.50
CA LEU A 184 7.01 -8.56 12.52
C LEU A 184 5.61 -8.14 12.10
N PHE A 185 5.48 -7.20 11.14
CA PHE A 185 4.19 -6.64 10.78
C PHE A 185 3.93 -6.72 9.27
N ILE A 186 4.78 -6.13 8.44
CA ILE A 186 4.48 -6.00 7.00
C ILE A 186 4.41 -7.39 6.34
N LEU A 187 5.43 -8.25 6.51
CA LEU A 187 5.43 -9.58 5.87
C LEU A 187 4.27 -10.47 6.35
N PRO A 188 4.00 -10.60 7.67
CA PRO A 188 2.85 -11.37 8.13
C PRO A 188 1.50 -10.84 7.63
N LEU A 189 1.31 -9.53 7.60
CA LEU A 189 0.06 -8.92 7.13
C LEU A 189 -0.13 -9.14 5.63
N LEU A 190 0.92 -8.94 4.82
CA LEU A 190 0.86 -9.19 3.38
C LEU A 190 0.59 -10.68 3.06
N ALA A 191 1.21 -11.59 3.81
CA ALA A 191 0.96 -13.02 3.66
C ALA A 191 -0.49 -13.37 4.00
N LEU A 192 -1.01 -12.82 5.11
CA LEU A 192 -2.40 -13.02 5.51
C LEU A 192 -3.37 -12.46 4.46
N ALA A 193 -3.15 -11.26 3.96
CA ALA A 193 -3.97 -10.65 2.91
C ALA A 193 -3.98 -11.52 1.64
N ALA A 194 -2.82 -11.98 1.18
CA ALA A 194 -2.72 -12.83 0.00
C ALA A 194 -3.43 -14.19 0.16
N LEU A 195 -3.37 -14.79 1.36
CA LEU A 195 -4.10 -16.02 1.66
C LEU A 195 -5.61 -15.79 1.66
N ILE A 196 -6.08 -14.69 2.26
CA ILE A 196 -7.51 -14.34 2.22
C ILE A 196 -7.95 -14.11 0.77
N GLU A 197 -7.15 -13.40 -0.02
CA GLU A 197 -7.45 -13.11 -1.42
C GLU A 197 -7.50 -14.36 -2.31
N SER A 198 -6.65 -15.35 -2.07
CA SER A 198 -6.59 -16.55 -2.91
C SER A 198 -7.52 -17.67 -2.46
N PHE A 199 -7.87 -17.75 -1.16
CA PHE A 199 -8.67 -18.86 -0.60
C PHE A 199 -10.10 -18.44 -0.24
N ILE A 200 -10.29 -17.19 0.22
CA ILE A 200 -11.57 -16.76 0.78
C ILE A 200 -12.33 -15.89 -0.22
N THR A 201 -11.67 -14.89 -0.82
CA THR A 201 -12.31 -14.00 -1.79
C THR A 201 -13.00 -14.74 -2.95
N PRO A 202 -12.43 -15.80 -3.55
CA PRO A 202 -13.09 -16.54 -4.63
C PRO A 202 -14.35 -17.29 -4.21
N LEU A 203 -14.59 -17.51 -2.91
CA LEU A 203 -15.81 -18.17 -2.41
C LEU A 203 -17.04 -17.26 -2.51
N PHE A 204 -16.86 -15.96 -2.77
CA PHE A 204 -17.92 -14.98 -2.89
C PHE A 204 -18.27 -14.61 -4.34
N PHE A 205 -17.63 -15.25 -5.32
CA PHE A 205 -17.83 -15.02 -6.76
C PHE A 205 -18.33 -16.26 -7.48
#